data_AF-A0A920QVT8-F1
#
_entry.id   AF-A0A920QVT8-F1
#
_cell.length_a   1.000
_cell.length_b   1.000
_cell.length_c   1.000
_cell.angle_alpha   90.00
_cell.angle_beta   90.00
_cell.angle_gamma   90.00
#
_symmetry.space_group_name_H-M   'P 1'
#
loop_
_entity.id
_entity.type
_entity.pdbx_description
1 polymer ?
#
loop_
_entity_poly.entity_id
_entity_poly.type
_entity_poly.pdbx_seq_one_letter_code
_entity_poly.pdbx_strand_id
1 'polypeptide(L)' 'MLFTLTQKELSKLLFPLGDYTKKEIRQLASNANFPVADKPDSQEICFIPDQDYKKFITKEVSYFSR' A
#
# COMPACT_ATOMS: atom_id res chain seq x y z
N MET A 1 3.10 6.66 -1.45
CA MET A 1 3.92 7.90 -1.38
C MET A 1 2.97 9.09 -1.37
N LEU A 2 3.08 10.00 -0.39
CA LEU A 2 2.19 11.17 -0.26
C LEU A 2 2.92 12.51 -0.52
N PHE A 3 4.25 12.48 -0.71
CA PHE A 3 5.09 13.69 -0.81
C PHE A 3 4.78 14.56 -2.04
N THR A 4 4.13 14.01 -3.06
CA THR A 4 3.75 14.72 -4.29
C THR A 4 2.50 15.58 -4.13
N LEU A 5 1.78 15.45 -3.01
CA LEU A 5 0.53 16.17 -2.78
C LEU A 5 0.77 17.64 -2.42
N THR A 6 -0.08 18.52 -2.95
CA THR A 6 -0.11 19.94 -2.58
C THR A 6 -0.80 20.17 -1.24
N GLN A 7 -0.57 21.32 -0.60
CA GLN A 7 -1.25 21.68 0.65
C GLN A 7 -2.77 21.74 0.52
N LYS A 8 -3.28 22.14 -0.66
CA LYS A 8 -4.73 22.18 -0.96
C LYS A 8 -5.36 20.78 -1.03
N GLU A 9 -4.57 19.78 -1.41
CA GLU A 9 -5.03 18.38 -1.44
C GLU A 9 -4.89 17.76 -0.05
N LEU A 10 -3.77 17.98 0.62
CA LEU A 10 -3.53 17.51 1.99
C LEU A 10 -4.58 18.01 2.97
N SER A 11 -5.06 19.26 2.84
CA SER A 11 -6.08 19.84 3.72
C SER A 11 -7.44 19.14 3.65
N LYS A 12 -7.66 18.28 2.65
CA LYS A 12 -8.89 17.49 2.50
C LYS A 12 -8.77 16.06 3.01
N LEU A 13 -7.58 15.65 3.47
CA LEU A 13 -7.33 14.29 3.94
C LEU A 13 -7.54 14.18 5.45
N LEU A 14 -8.00 13.00 5.86
CA LEU A 14 -8.00 12.59 7.26
C LEU A 14 -7.07 11.39 7.40
N PHE A 15 -6.20 11.43 8.42
CA PHE A 15 -5.31 10.32 8.78
C PHE A 15 -5.75 9.72 10.13
N PRO A 16 -6.89 9.01 10.19
CA PRO A 16 -7.47 8.53 11.44
C PRO A 16 -6.59 7.54 12.22
N LEU A 17 -5.59 6.98 11.54
CA LEU A 17 -4.61 6.05 12.12
C LEU A 17 -3.24 6.69 12.37
N GLY A 18 -3.08 8.00 12.14
CA GLY A 18 -1.79 8.69 12.15
C GLY A 18 -1.07 8.66 13.50
N ASP A 19 -1.82 8.62 14.60
CA ASP A 19 -1.30 8.61 15.97
C ASP A 19 -1.11 7.21 16.55
N TYR A 20 -1.47 6.16 15.81
CA TYR A 20 -1.42 4.78 16.29
C TYR A 20 -0.25 4.01 15.69
N THR A 21 0.38 3.20 16.53
CA THR A 21 1.33 2.19 16.06
C THR A 21 0.58 1.06 15.35
N LYS A 22 1.30 0.33 14.48
CA LYS A 22 0.75 -0.86 13.81
C LYS A 22 0.21 -1.91 14.79
N LYS A 23 0.86 -2.08 15.94
CA LYS A 23 0.43 -3.02 16.98
C LYS A 23 -0.91 -2.61 17.59
N GLU A 24 -1.06 -1.32 17.91
CA GLU A 24 -2.33 -0.78 18.44
C GLU A 24 -3.46 -0.92 17.44
N ILE A 25 -3.21 -0.63 16.16
CA ILE A 25 -4.21 -0.79 15.09
C ILE A 25 -4.69 -2.24 14.99
N ARG A 26 -3.77 -3.22 15.04
CA ARG A 26 -4.16 -4.64 15.03
C ARG A 26 -4.96 -5.03 16.26
N GLN A 27 -4.58 -4.55 17.43
CA GLN A 27 -5.33 -4.80 18.67
C GLN A 27 -6.76 -4.21 18.59
N LEU A 28 -6.92 -3.00 18.06
CA LEU A 28 -8.23 -2.39 17.82
C LEU A 28 -9.08 -3.24 16.87
N ALA A 29 -8.48 -3.72 15.78
CA ALA A 29 -9.15 -4.60 14.82
C ALA A 29 -9.57 -5.95 15.45
N SER A 30 -8.70 -6.58 16.24
CA SER A 30 -9.02 -7.81 16.97
C SER A 30 -10.16 -7.60 17.97
N ASN A 31 -10.10 -6.52 18.76
CA ASN A 31 -11.14 -6.18 19.74
C ASN A 31 -12.51 -5.91 19.07
N ALA A 32 -12.50 -5.38 17.84
CA ALA A 32 -13.69 -5.16 17.04
C ALA A 32 -14.14 -6.40 16.22
N ASN A 33 -13.49 -7.54 16.39
CA ASN A 33 -13.73 -8.79 15.63
C ASN A 33 -13.60 -8.61 14.10
N PHE A 34 -12.66 -7.79 13.63
CA PHE A 34 -12.37 -7.68 12.21
C PHE A 34 -11.54 -8.87 11.72
N PRO A 35 -11.96 -9.56 10.63
CA PRO A 35 -11.27 -10.75 10.12
C PRO A 35 -9.88 -10.47 9.54
N VAL A 36 -9.54 -9.18 9.35
CA VAL A 36 -8.27 -8.73 8.79
C VAL A 36 -7.23 -8.35 9.85
N ALA A 37 -7.54 -8.53 11.14
CA ALA A 37 -6.66 -8.09 12.22
C ALA A 37 -5.23 -8.68 12.13
N ASP A 38 -5.13 -9.95 11.74
CA ASP A 38 -3.86 -10.67 11.60
C ASP A 38 -3.38 -10.79 10.15
N LYS A 39 -4.11 -10.18 9.19
CA LYS A 39 -3.74 -10.26 7.78
C LYS A 39 -2.37 -9.59 7.57
N PRO A 40 -1.42 -10.26 6.90
CA PRO A 40 -0.16 -9.63 6.53
C PRO A 40 -0.37 -8.37 5.68
N ASP A 41 0.47 -7.36 5.89
CA ASP A 41 0.45 -6.14 5.08
C ASP A 41 0.94 -6.43 3.66
N SER A 42 0.30 -5.84 2.66
CA SER A 42 0.79 -5.90 1.27
C SER A 42 2.18 -5.27 1.17
N GLN A 43 3.14 -6.01 0.58
CA GLN A 43 4.53 -5.57 0.42
C GLN A 43 4.88 -5.19 -1.04
N GLU A 44 4.08 -5.64 -2.00
CA GLU A 44 4.40 -5.59 -3.43
C GLU A 44 3.59 -4.53 -4.17
N ILE A 45 4.01 -4.19 -5.39
CA ILE A 45 3.24 -3.29 -6.26
C ILE A 45 1.93 -3.98 -6.65
N CYS A 46 0.79 -3.43 -6.21
CA CYS A 46 -0.53 -4.07 -6.29
C CYS A 46 -0.96 -4.58 -7.68
N PHE A 47 -0.41 -4.04 -8.76
CA PHE A 47 -0.78 -4.37 -10.14
C PHE A 47 0.24 -5.27 -10.87
N ILE A 48 1.33 -5.64 -10.21
CA ILE A 48 2.32 -6.57 -10.77
C ILE A 48 2.02 -7.97 -10.23
N PRO A 49 1.55 -8.90 -11.09
CA PRO A 49 1.30 -10.27 -10.68
C PRO A 49 2.60 -11.00 -10.38
N ASP A 50 2.53 -11.97 -9.47
CA ASP A 50 3.59 -12.96 -9.20
C ASP A 50 4.96 -12.38 -8.82
N GLN A 51 5.03 -11.09 -8.46
CA GLN A 51 6.27 -10.37 -8.15
C GLN A 51 7.28 -10.37 -9.31
N ASP A 52 6.81 -10.63 -10.53
CA ASP A 52 7.68 -10.69 -11.72
C ASP A 52 7.81 -9.31 -12.36
N TYR A 53 8.56 -8.46 -11.68
CA TYR A 53 8.92 -7.12 -12.12
C TYR A 53 9.61 -7.13 -13.49
N LYS A 54 10.45 -8.15 -13.74
CA LYS A 54 11.21 -8.27 -14.99
C LYS A 54 10.27 -8.49 -16.17
N LYS A 55 9.37 -9.46 -16.06
CA LYS A 55 8.37 -9.73 -17.09
C LYS A 55 7.46 -8.53 -17.34
N PHE A 56 7.06 -7.83 -16.28
CA PHE A 56 6.29 -6.59 -16.40
C PHE A 56 7.06 -5.53 -17.21
N ILE A 57 8.31 -5.23 -16.83
CA ILE A 57 9.14 -4.23 -17.53
C ILE A 57 9.41 -4.63 -18.98
N THR A 58 9.76 -5.88 -19.26
CA THR A 58 10.02 -6.36 -20.62
C THR A 58 8.79 -6.25 -21.52
N LYS A 59 7.59 -6.48 -20.98
CA LYS A 59 6.34 -6.30 -21.73
C LYS A 59 6.07 -4.84 -22.06
N GLU A 60 6.26 -3.93 -21.10
CA GLU A 60 5.91 -2.51 -21.25
C GLU A 60 6.97 -1.68 -22.00
N VAL A 61 8.24 -2.13 -21.99
CA VAL A 61 9.36 -1.43 -22.65
C VAL A 61 9.84 -2.22 -23.86
N SER A 62 9.51 -1.73 -25.05
CA SER A 62 9.86 -2.34 -26.35
C SER A 62 11.37 -2.43 -26.66
N TYR A 63 12.21 -1.77 -25.85
CA TYR A 63 13.67 -1.73 -26.05
C TYR A 63 14.37 -3.04 -25.64
N PHE A 64 13.76 -3.86 -24.78
CA PHE A 64 14.37 -5.11 -24.28
C PHE A 64 14.17 -6.34 -25.19
N SER A 65 13.44 -6.17 -26.31
CA SER A 65 13.19 -7.23 -27.29
C SER A 65 14.11 -7.17 -28.51
N ARG A 66 15.19 -6.38 -28.46
CA ARG A 66 16.28 -6.36 -29.44
C ARG A 66 17.59 -6.82 -28.81
#